data_AF-A0A7C3U353-F1
#
_entry.id   AF-A0A7C3U353-F1
#
_cell.length_a   1.000
_cell.length_b   1.000
_cell.length_c   1.000
_cell.angle_alpha   90.00
_cell.angle_beta   90.00
_cell.angle_gamma   90.00
#
_symmetry.space_group_name_H-M   'P 1'
#
loop_
_entity.id
_entity.type
_entity.pdbx_description
1 polymer ?
#
loop_
_entity_poly.entity_id
_entity_poly.type
_entity_poly.pdbx_seq_one_letter_code
_entity_poly.pdbx_strand_id
1 'polypeptide(L)'
;MRFRFMTRDDRDEPNRLRVMIVGPLPPPIGGATLRVHDLVQTLRKRTDVDLEVADTCRRSGGWASAVWVACRALLMVALRGRSVDVITFHANENASKFLGPAIYVLARGLRKPLIVRAFGGNFDQQFASLGRTIQWVMRRTYLNVDPCLVQTRRMECYFEGYARRVAWFSTYT
;
A
#
# COMPACT_ATOMS: atom_id res chain seq x y z
N MET A 1 -1.14 -1.06 -31.70
CA MET A 1 -1.48 -2.16 -30.78
C MET A 1 -2.44 -1.60 -29.72
N ARG A 2 -3.76 -1.78 -29.90
CA ARG A 2 -4.80 -1.24 -29.00
C ARG A 2 -4.96 -2.20 -27.82
N PHE A 3 -4.64 -1.75 -26.61
CA PHE A 3 -4.92 -2.51 -25.38
C PHE A 3 -6.42 -2.51 -25.11
N ARG A 4 -7.05 -3.66 -25.34
CA ARG A 4 -8.46 -3.91 -25.01
C ARG A 4 -8.54 -4.12 -23.50
N PHE A 5 -9.05 -3.13 -22.78
CA PHE A 5 -9.49 -3.31 -21.41
C PHE A 5 -10.59 -4.38 -21.42
N MET A 6 -10.37 -5.47 -20.70
CA MET A 6 -11.36 -6.53 -20.51
C MET A 6 -12.48 -5.93 -19.65
N THR A 7 -13.60 -5.62 -20.28
CA THR A 7 -14.75 -4.97 -19.66
C THR A 7 -15.47 -5.89 -18.68
N ARG A 8 -15.97 -5.24 -17.64
CA ARG A 8 -16.59 -5.69 -16.41
C ARG A 8 -18.08 -5.94 -16.67
N ASP A 9 -18.46 -7.09 -17.23
CA ASP A 9 -19.87 -7.33 -17.59
C ASP A 9 -20.27 -8.82 -17.49
N ASP A 10 -20.25 -9.40 -16.28
CA ASP A 10 -20.75 -10.78 -16.06
C ASP A 10 -21.00 -11.15 -14.58
N ARG A 11 -21.35 -10.20 -13.69
CA ARG A 11 -21.69 -10.53 -12.28
C ARG A 11 -22.90 -9.74 -11.78
N ASP A 12 -24.01 -10.46 -11.60
CA ASP A 12 -25.35 -10.01 -11.17
C ASP A 12 -25.51 -9.65 -9.68
N GLU A 13 -24.41 -9.46 -8.93
CA GLU A 13 -24.48 -8.89 -7.57
C GLU A 13 -24.15 -7.40 -7.61
N PRO A 14 -24.79 -6.55 -6.78
CA PRO A 14 -24.45 -5.12 -6.70
C PRO A 14 -22.94 -5.01 -6.52
N ASN A 15 -22.30 -4.37 -7.51
CA ASN A 15 -20.89 -4.50 -7.85
C ASN A 15 -19.99 -3.89 -6.77
N ARG A 16 -19.90 -4.57 -5.62
CA ARG A 16 -19.10 -4.14 -4.46
C ARG A 16 -17.63 -4.14 -4.85
N LEU A 17 -16.98 -3.00 -4.66
CA LEU A 17 -15.55 -2.89 -4.88
C LEU A 17 -14.82 -3.65 -3.78
N ARG A 18 -14.10 -4.71 -4.15
CA ARG A 18 -13.29 -5.47 -3.19
C ARG A 18 -11.92 -4.85 -3.05
N VAL A 19 -11.62 -4.33 -1.87
CA VAL A 19 -10.38 -3.62 -1.57
C VAL A 19 -9.58 -4.41 -0.56
N MET A 20 -8.31 -4.68 -0.88
CA MET A 20 -7.36 -5.20 0.10
C MET A 20 -6.53 -4.04 0.67
N ILE A 21 -6.55 -3.87 1.99
CA ILE A 21 -5.68 -2.94 2.71
C ILE A 21 -4.57 -3.74 3.37
N VAL A 22 -3.33 -3.44 3.02
CA VAL A 22 -2.14 -3.98 3.68
C VAL A 22 -1.52 -2.86 4.50
N GLY A 23 -1.51 -2.99 5.83
CA GLY A 23 -0.97 -1.94 6.69
C GLY A 23 -1.16 -2.24 8.17
N PRO A 24 -0.52 -1.45 9.06
CA PRO A 24 -0.60 -1.68 10.49
C PRO A 24 -1.98 -1.28 11.00
N LEU A 25 -2.71 -2.22 11.59
CA LEU A 25 -3.89 -1.94 12.41
C LEU A 25 -3.50 -1.75 13.88
N PRO A 26 -4.29 -1.03 14.69
CA PRO A 26 -4.03 -0.93 16.13
C PRO A 26 -4.03 -2.33 16.76
N PRO A 27 -3.17 -2.60 17.78
CA PRO A 27 -2.60 -1.66 18.75
C PRO A 27 -1.04 -1.71 18.76
N PRO A 28 -0.35 -0.68 18.26
CA PRO A 28 -0.07 0.49 19.10
C PRO A 28 -0.42 1.83 18.45
N ILE A 29 -0.68 2.84 19.29
CA ILE A 29 -1.09 4.19 18.89
C ILE A 29 0.10 4.92 18.26
N GLY A 30 0.12 4.96 16.93
CA GLY A 30 1.00 5.82 16.14
C GLY A 30 0.18 6.54 15.07
N GLY A 31 0.68 7.67 14.58
CA GLY A 31 -0.04 8.49 13.60
C GLY A 31 -0.47 7.71 12.35
N ALA A 32 0.36 6.78 11.85
CA ALA A 32 0.00 5.93 10.71
C ALA A 32 -1.10 4.91 11.05
N THR A 33 -1.05 4.29 12.24
CA THR A 33 -2.00 3.27 12.68
C THR A 33 -3.42 3.83 12.86
N LEU A 34 -3.55 5.01 13.47
CA LEU A 34 -4.84 5.70 13.63
C LEU A 34 -5.45 6.02 12.25
N ARG A 35 -4.64 6.50 11.30
CA ARG A 35 -5.12 6.86 9.96
C ARG A 35 -5.58 5.66 9.15
N VAL A 36 -4.87 4.54 9.25
CA VAL A 36 -5.31 3.28 8.63
C VAL A 36 -6.60 2.79 9.28
N HIS A 37 -6.71 2.90 10.60
CA HIS A 37 -7.94 2.56 11.32
C HIS A 37 -9.13 3.42 10.87
N ASP A 38 -8.99 4.74 10.79
CA ASP A 38 -10.07 5.64 10.38
C ASP A 38 -10.51 5.38 8.94
N LEU A 39 -9.56 5.11 8.04
CA LEU A 39 -9.83 4.70 6.66
C LEU A 39 -10.62 3.39 6.62
N VAL A 40 -10.18 2.38 7.37
CA VAL A 40 -10.83 1.07 7.45
C VAL A 40 -12.25 1.20 8.02
N GLN A 41 -12.44 1.99 9.08
CA GLN A 41 -13.75 2.24 9.68
C GLN A 41 -14.69 2.98 8.70
N THR A 42 -14.16 3.96 7.97
CA THR A 42 -14.95 4.72 6.98
C THR A 42 -15.37 3.82 5.82
N LEU A 43 -14.45 2.99 5.31
CA LEU A 43 -14.75 2.06 4.23
C LEU A 43 -15.68 0.94 4.64
N ARG A 44 -15.59 0.45 5.89
CA ARG A 44 -16.52 -0.58 6.41
C ARG A 44 -17.96 -0.10 6.55
N LYS A 45 -18.17 1.21 6.74
CA LYS A 45 -19.51 1.81 6.78
C LYS A 45 -20.18 1.91 5.41
N ARG A 46 -19.41 1.72 4.34
CA ARG A 46 -19.91 1.77 2.96
C ARG A 46 -20.41 0.39 2.52
N THR A 47 -21.63 0.32 2.01
CA THR A 47 -22.26 -0.93 1.55
C THR A 47 -21.80 -1.33 0.14
N ASP A 48 -21.12 -0.43 -0.57
CA ASP A 48 -20.54 -0.61 -1.90
C ASP A 48 -19.08 -1.07 -1.89
N VAL A 49 -18.49 -1.29 -0.72
CA VAL A 49 -17.09 -1.72 -0.55
C VAL A 49 -17.03 -2.98 0.29
N ASP A 50 -16.33 -3.99 -0.20
CA ASP A 50 -15.95 -5.17 0.58
C ASP A 50 -14.46 -5.09 0.91
N LEU A 51 -14.13 -5.21 2.20
CA LEU A 51 -12.82 -4.82 2.71
C LEU A 51 -12.09 -5.99 3.36
N GLU A 52 -10.97 -6.38 2.76
CA GLU A 52 -10.02 -7.32 3.33
C GLU A 52 -8.83 -6.55 3.93
N VAL A 53 -8.48 -6.82 5.19
CA VAL A 53 -7.34 -6.15 5.83
C VAL A 53 -6.24 -7.14 6.21
N ALA A 54 -5.07 -6.94 5.64
CA ALA A 54 -3.83 -7.60 6.01
C ALA A 54 -3.07 -6.76 7.05
N ASP A 55 -3.29 -7.09 8.32
CA ASP A 55 -2.63 -6.42 9.43
C ASP A 55 -1.11 -6.66 9.42
N THR A 56 -0.34 -5.57 9.34
CA THR A 56 1.13 -5.58 9.43
C THR A 56 1.65 -5.08 10.78
N CYS A 57 0.79 -5.00 11.80
CA CYS A 57 1.17 -4.54 13.13
C CYS A 57 1.98 -5.59 13.89
N ARG A 58 3.04 -5.15 14.58
CA ARG A 58 3.87 -6.01 15.42
C ARG A 58 3.32 -6.01 16.83
N ARG A 59 2.91 -7.18 17.33
CA ARG A 59 2.41 -7.35 18.71
C ARG A 59 3.51 -7.68 19.73
N SER A 60 4.69 -8.12 19.29
CA SER A 60 5.84 -8.45 20.16
C SER A 60 7.18 -8.05 19.54
N GLY A 61 8.13 -7.63 20.37
CA GLY A 61 9.41 -7.04 19.96
C GLY A 61 10.46 -8.08 19.59
N GLY A 62 10.73 -8.22 18.30
CA GLY A 62 11.83 -9.04 17.77
C GLY A 62 11.92 -8.91 16.25
N TRP A 63 13.08 -9.24 15.67
CA TRP A 63 13.23 -9.30 14.21
C TRP A 63 12.47 -10.49 13.62
N ALA A 64 12.35 -11.60 14.35
CA ALA A 64 11.60 -12.78 13.91
C ALA A 64 10.10 -12.49 13.78
N SER A 65 9.52 -11.74 14.73
CA SER A 65 8.11 -11.32 14.64
C SER A 65 7.88 -10.37 13.46
N ALA A 66 8.85 -9.51 13.14
CA ALA A 66 8.80 -8.67 11.96
C ALA A 66 8.75 -9.47 10.66
N VAL A 67 9.61 -10.48 10.53
CA VAL A 67 9.65 -11.38 9.37
C VAL A 67 8.35 -12.17 9.29
N TRP A 68 7.85 -12.71 10.41
CA TRP A 68 6.59 -13.45 10.45
C TRP A 68 5.41 -12.60 9.97
N VAL A 69 5.28 -11.36 10.47
CA VAL A 69 4.22 -10.44 10.07
C VAL A 69 4.34 -10.09 8.58
N ALA A 70 5.55 -9.85 8.08
CA ALA A 70 5.79 -9.60 6.66
C ALA A 70 5.40 -10.81 5.79
N CYS A 71 5.87 -12.01 6.13
CA CYS A 71 5.53 -13.24 5.43
C CYS A 71 4.03 -13.52 5.45
N ARG A 72 3.36 -13.33 6.58
CA ARG A 72 1.90 -13.46 6.70
C ARG A 72 1.17 -12.47 5.79
N ALA A 73 1.60 -11.21 5.75
CA ALA A 73 1.01 -10.21 4.87
C ALA A 73 1.21 -10.58 3.39
N LEU A 74 2.40 -11.01 3.00
CA LEU A 74 2.69 -11.48 1.65
C LEU A 74 1.88 -12.71 1.26
N LEU A 75 1.73 -13.67 2.18
CA LEU A 75 0.92 -14.86 1.97
C LEU A 75 -0.56 -14.50 1.80
N MET A 76 -1.09 -13.59 2.61
CA MET A 76 -2.46 -13.11 2.43
C MET A 76 -2.64 -12.41 1.09
N VAL A 77 -1.71 -11.56 0.67
CA VAL A 77 -1.75 -10.93 -0.66
C VAL A 77 -1.67 -11.98 -1.77
N ALA A 78 -0.83 -13.01 -1.63
CA ALA A 78 -0.71 -14.06 -2.63
C ALA A 78 -1.98 -14.91 -2.75
N LEU A 79 -2.58 -15.31 -1.62
CA LEU A 79 -3.75 -16.18 -1.57
C LEU A 79 -5.05 -15.44 -1.88
N ARG A 80 -5.22 -14.24 -1.33
CA ARG A 80 -6.47 -13.46 -1.41
C ARG A 80 -6.41 -12.28 -2.36
N GLY A 81 -5.22 -11.89 -2.83
CA GLY A 81 -5.08 -10.81 -3.79
C GLY A 81 -5.78 -11.08 -5.12
N ARG A 82 -6.05 -12.35 -5.48
CA ARG A 82 -6.82 -12.69 -6.69
C ARG A 82 -8.30 -12.31 -6.60
N SER A 83 -8.89 -12.44 -5.40
CA SER A 83 -10.31 -12.17 -5.14
C SER A 83 -10.61 -10.67 -4.99
N VAL A 84 -9.62 -9.80 -4.82
CA VAL A 84 -9.85 -8.36 -4.70
C VAL A 84 -9.72 -7.63 -6.04
N ASP A 85 -10.29 -6.44 -6.13
CA ASP A 85 -10.23 -5.61 -7.34
C ASP A 85 -9.05 -4.61 -7.27
N VAL A 86 -8.67 -4.16 -6.07
CA VAL A 86 -7.53 -3.27 -5.84
C VAL A 86 -6.79 -3.61 -4.54
N ILE A 87 -5.46 -3.46 -4.57
CA ILE A 87 -4.60 -3.60 -3.39
C ILE A 87 -4.10 -2.21 -3.00
N THR A 88 -4.18 -1.88 -1.72
CA THR A 88 -3.67 -0.63 -1.16
C THR A 88 -2.66 -0.95 -0.07
N PHE A 89 -1.46 -0.37 -0.16
CA PHE A 89 -0.37 -0.60 0.79
C PHE A 89 -0.09 0.68 1.58
N HIS A 90 -0.34 0.60 2.88
CA HIS A 90 -0.23 1.67 3.85
C HIS A 90 0.99 1.42 4.70
N ALA A 91 2.10 2.06 4.32
CA ALA A 91 3.41 1.69 4.83
C ALA A 91 4.01 2.80 5.67
N ASN A 92 4.59 2.42 6.81
CA ASN A 92 5.56 3.27 7.49
C ASN A 92 6.95 3.08 6.86
N GLU A 93 7.89 3.86 7.37
CA GLU A 93 9.28 3.96 6.93
C GLU A 93 9.99 2.60 6.76
N ASN A 94 9.85 1.71 7.75
CA ASN A 94 10.52 0.41 7.75
C ASN A 94 9.80 -0.62 6.88
N ALA A 95 8.47 -0.60 6.84
CA ALA A 95 7.69 -1.48 5.98
C ALA A 95 7.89 -1.17 4.49
N SER A 96 8.05 0.11 4.14
CA SER A 96 8.22 0.57 2.76
C SER A 96 9.49 0.01 2.10
N LYS A 97 10.58 -0.19 2.86
CA LYS A 97 11.87 -0.65 2.35
C LYS A 97 11.85 -2.10 1.88
N PHE A 98 11.23 -3.00 2.66
CA PHE A 98 11.27 -4.45 2.40
C PHE A 98 9.94 -4.98 1.86
N LEU A 99 8.83 -4.58 2.46
CA LEU A 99 7.51 -5.10 2.13
C LEU A 99 6.96 -4.44 0.85
N GLY A 100 7.30 -3.18 0.62
CA GLY A 100 6.90 -2.43 -0.58
C GLY A 100 7.25 -3.11 -1.90
N PRO A 101 8.54 -3.42 -2.17
CA PRO A 101 8.94 -4.13 -3.37
C PRO A 101 8.28 -5.51 -3.53
N ALA A 102 8.15 -6.26 -2.44
CA ALA A 102 7.54 -7.58 -2.46
C ALA A 102 6.04 -7.53 -2.80
N ILE A 103 5.28 -6.61 -2.17
CA ILE A 103 3.87 -6.38 -2.48
C ILE A 103 3.72 -5.91 -3.94
N TYR A 104 4.62 -5.06 -4.44
CA TYR A 104 4.60 -4.65 -5.85
C TYR A 104 4.73 -5.84 -6.80
N VAL A 105 5.70 -6.72 -6.58
CA VAL A 105 5.89 -7.91 -7.42
C VAL A 105 4.65 -8.80 -7.38
N LEU A 106 4.09 -9.04 -6.19
CA LEU A 106 2.86 -9.82 -6.05
C LEU A 106 1.68 -9.17 -6.77
N ALA A 107 1.43 -7.88 -6.56
CA ALA A 107 0.34 -7.15 -7.21
C ALA A 107 0.46 -7.20 -8.75
N ARG A 108 1.67 -7.02 -9.28
CA ARG A 108 1.94 -7.16 -10.72
C ARG A 108 1.71 -8.58 -11.24
N GLY A 109 2.16 -9.60 -10.50
CA GLY A 109 1.92 -11.00 -10.83
C GLY A 109 0.42 -11.36 -10.83
N LEU A 110 -0.34 -10.76 -9.92
CA LEU A 110 -1.79 -10.90 -9.82
C LEU A 110 -2.57 -9.99 -10.78
N ARG A 111 -1.88 -9.12 -11.52
CA ARG A 111 -2.43 -8.08 -12.41
C ARG A 111 -3.45 -7.19 -11.69
N LYS A 112 -3.17 -6.84 -10.44
CA LYS A 112 -4.01 -5.97 -9.63
C LYS A 112 -3.43 -4.56 -9.55
N PRO A 113 -4.26 -3.51 -9.62
CA PRO A 113 -3.80 -2.16 -9.36
C PRO A 113 -3.30 -2.05 -7.92
N LEU A 114 -2.18 -1.36 -7.75
CA LEU A 114 -1.54 -1.14 -6.45
C LEU A 114 -1.50 0.35 -6.15
N ILE A 115 -2.17 0.75 -5.07
CA ILE A 115 -2.08 2.09 -4.49
C ILE A 115 -1.11 2.01 -3.32
N VAL A 116 -0.15 2.92 -3.26
CA VAL A 116 0.76 3.00 -2.12
C VAL A 116 0.54 4.30 -1.40
N ARG A 117 0.48 4.25 -0.07
CA ARG A 117 0.46 5.44 0.77
C ARG A 117 1.67 5.41 1.71
N ALA A 118 2.60 6.33 1.48
CA ALA A 118 3.76 6.53 2.32
C ALA A 118 3.37 7.39 3.53
N PHE A 119 3.56 6.86 4.74
CA PHE A 119 3.38 7.59 5.98
C PHE A 119 4.73 7.99 6.58
N GLY A 120 4.82 9.24 7.05
CA GLY A 120 6.01 9.81 7.68
C GLY A 120 6.35 11.17 7.06
N GLY A 121 6.70 12.16 7.88
CA GLY A 121 7.04 13.51 7.40
C GLY A 121 8.43 13.64 6.76
N ASN A 122 9.28 12.61 6.91
CA ASN A 122 10.69 12.61 6.51
C ASN A 122 11.05 11.45 5.56
N PHE A 123 10.05 10.86 4.88
CA PHE A 123 10.25 9.78 3.91
C PHE A 123 11.20 10.18 2.75
N ASP A 124 11.22 11.45 2.36
CA ASP A 124 12.16 12.03 1.40
C ASP A 124 13.62 11.96 1.90
N GLN A 125 13.87 12.43 3.12
CA GLN A 125 15.20 12.38 3.74
C GLN A 125 15.70 10.95 3.94
N GLN A 126 14.78 10.05 4.30
CA GLN A 126 15.11 8.64 4.47
C GLN A 126 15.38 7.94 3.15
N PHE A 127 14.59 8.25 2.11
CA PHE A 127 14.87 7.74 0.78
C PHE A 127 16.26 8.21 0.31
N ALA A 128 16.60 9.47 0.57
CA ALA A 128 17.91 10.04 0.25
C ALA A 128 19.07 9.38 1.02
N SER A 129 18.85 8.94 2.26
CA SER A 129 19.88 8.29 3.09
C SER A 129 20.11 6.80 2.77
N LEU A 130 19.25 6.19 1.95
CA LEU A 130 19.43 4.80 1.53
C LEU A 130 20.57 4.66 0.51
N GLY A 131 21.25 3.51 0.52
CA GLY A 131 22.23 3.16 -0.50
C GLY A 131 21.62 3.13 -1.91
N ARG A 132 22.43 3.43 -2.93
CA ARG A 132 21.99 3.54 -4.34
C ARG A 132 21.21 2.33 -4.84
N THR A 133 21.59 1.12 -4.41
CA THR A 133 20.90 -0.12 -4.78
C THR A 133 19.48 -0.17 -4.24
N ILE A 134 19.28 0.18 -2.96
CA ILE A 134 17.95 0.18 -2.33
C ILE A 134 17.08 1.27 -2.95
N GLN A 135 17.65 2.46 -3.19
CA GLN A 135 16.95 3.53 -3.89
C GLN A 135 16.50 3.07 -5.28
N TRP A 136 17.36 2.39 -6.03
CA TRP A 136 17.03 1.85 -7.35
C TRP A 136 15.89 0.83 -7.28
N VAL A 137 15.93 -0.11 -6.33
CA VAL A 137 14.84 -1.08 -6.13
C VAL A 137 13.53 -0.37 -5.80
N MET A 138 13.53 0.57 -4.87
CA MET A 138 12.33 1.34 -4.49
C MET A 138 11.78 2.17 -5.66
N ARG A 139 12.64 2.80 -6.47
CA ARG A 139 12.24 3.51 -7.70
C ARG A 139 11.56 2.59 -8.70
N ARG A 140 12.09 1.38 -8.90
CA ARG A 140 11.55 0.43 -9.88
C ARG A 140 10.29 -0.30 -9.41
N THR A 141 10.03 -0.30 -8.10
CA THR A 141 8.92 -1.04 -7.48
C THR A 141 7.95 -0.10 -6.79
N TYR A 142 8.21 0.23 -5.52
CA TYR A 142 7.35 1.02 -4.63
C TYR A 142 6.92 2.38 -5.21
N LEU A 143 7.82 3.07 -5.93
CA LEU A 143 7.51 4.37 -6.56
C LEU A 143 6.93 4.23 -7.97
N ASN A 144 6.97 3.04 -8.58
CA ASN A 144 6.45 2.76 -9.92
C ASN A 144 5.05 2.10 -9.89
N VAL A 145 4.28 2.40 -8.84
CA VAL A 145 2.91 1.96 -8.63
C VAL A 145 1.90 2.86 -9.32
N ASP A 146 0.62 2.51 -9.30
CA ASP A 146 -0.43 3.20 -10.06
C ASP A 146 -0.65 4.64 -9.55
N PRO A 147 -1.02 4.84 -8.27
CA PRO A 147 -0.71 6.08 -7.57
C PRO A 147 0.09 5.87 -6.28
N CYS A 148 1.12 6.70 -6.08
CA CYS A 148 1.86 6.85 -4.84
C CYS A 148 1.36 8.11 -4.10
N LEU A 149 0.67 7.91 -2.98
CA LEU A 149 0.10 8.95 -2.15
C LEU A 149 1.09 9.39 -1.07
N VAL A 150 1.40 10.69 -1.04
CA VAL A 150 2.35 11.30 -0.11
C VAL A 150 1.68 12.36 0.75
N GLN A 151 2.18 12.54 1.98
CA GLN A 151 1.51 13.38 2.98
C GLN A 151 1.69 14.88 2.75
N THR A 152 2.83 15.31 2.21
CA THR A 152 3.17 16.73 2.05
C THR A 152 3.44 17.08 0.59
N ARG A 153 3.16 18.33 0.21
CA ARG A 153 3.54 18.85 -1.12
C ARG A 153 5.05 18.81 -1.35
N ARG A 154 5.86 18.98 -0.29
CA ARG A 154 7.33 18.82 -0.37
C ARG A 154 7.70 17.43 -0.89
N MET A 155 7.03 16.38 -0.40
CA MET A 155 7.26 15.02 -0.88
C MET A 155 6.76 14.80 -2.29
N GLU A 156 5.62 15.39 -2.65
CA GLU A 156 5.11 15.33 -4.01
C GLU A 156 6.14 15.88 -4.99
N CYS A 157 6.63 17.10 -4.76
CA CYS A 157 7.68 17.70 -5.58
C CYS A 157 8.98 16.88 -5.57
N TYR A 158 9.39 16.33 -4.42
CA TYR A 158 10.61 15.52 -4.33
C TYR A 158 10.50 14.21 -5.14
N PHE A 159 9.34 13.55 -5.13
CA PHE A 159 9.12 12.27 -5.80
C PHE A 159 8.57 12.39 -7.22
N GLU A 160 8.19 13.57 -7.68
CA GLU A 160 7.70 13.81 -9.05
C GLU A 160 8.71 13.35 -10.12
N GLY A 161 10.01 13.47 -9.85
CA GLY A 161 11.08 12.97 -10.73
C GLY A 161 11.42 11.48 -10.57
N TYR A 162 10.82 10.78 -9.61
CA TYR A 162 11.16 9.38 -9.28
C TYR A 162 9.99 8.41 -9.41
N ALA A 163 8.78 8.87 -9.09
CA ALA A 163 7.57 8.09 -9.08
C ALA A 163 6.82 8.26 -10.41
N ARG A 164 6.16 7.18 -10.86
CA ARG A 164 5.40 7.22 -12.11
C ARG A 164 4.18 8.14 -12.01
N ARG A 165 3.53 8.14 -10.85
CA ARG A 165 2.39 9.00 -10.53
C ARG A 165 2.37 9.23 -9.02
N VAL A 166 2.77 10.41 -8.61
CA VAL A 166 2.67 10.87 -7.23
C VAL A 166 1.45 11.78 -7.09
N ALA A 167 0.75 11.68 -5.97
CA ALA A 167 -0.33 12.60 -5.65
C ALA A 167 -0.27 12.97 -4.17
N TRP A 168 -0.43 14.25 -3.88
CA TRP A 168 -0.59 14.72 -2.51
C TRP A 168 -1.93 14.25 -1.93
N PHE A 169 -1.86 13.65 -0.74
CA PHE A 169 -3.03 13.25 0.04
C PHE A 169 -2.87 13.77 1.47
N SER A 170 -3.54 14.91 1.75
CA SER A 170 -3.57 15.50 3.08
C SER A 170 -4.12 14.52 4.11
N THR A 171 -3.70 14.69 5.36
CA THR A 171 -4.31 13.96 6.48
C THR A 171 -5.13 14.83 7.41
N TYR A 172 -5.34 16.09 7.04
CA TYR A 172 -6.30 16.98 7.67
C TYR A 172 -7.41 17.24 6.65
N THR A 173 -8.54 16.58 6.85
CA THR A 173 -9.84 16.85 6.22
C THR A 173 -10.89 16.51 7.26
#